data_AF-A0A7Y4NI48-F1
#
_entry.id   AF-A0A7Y4NI48-F1
#
_cell.length_a   1.000
_cell.length_b   1.000
_cell.length_c   1.000
_cell.angle_alpha   90.00
_cell.angle_beta   90.00
_cell.angle_gamma   90.00
#
_symmetry.space_group_name_H-M   'P 1'
#
loop_
_entity.id
_entity.type
_entity.pdbx_description
1 polymer ?
#
loop_
_entity_poly.entity_id
_entity_poly.type
_entity_poly.pdbx_seq_one_letter_code
_entity_poly.pdbx_strand_id
1 'polypeptide(L)'
;VTERGIGNGVSLIIFAGIVAGLPGAVIHTFDAYRDGNIQFIQLLLIAIVVLAFTFFVVFVERGQRRITVNYARRQGGRNAYMNQTSFLPLKLNMAGVIPAIFASSLLAFPATLAMWSGQAANQSSFGQVLQKVANALGPGEPLHMIVFAALITGFAFFYT
;
A
#
# COMPACT_ATOMS: atom_id res chain seq x y z
N VAL A 1 20.32 -8.41 3.02
CA VAL A 1 19.11 -8.13 3.84
C VAL A 1 18.20 -9.35 3.95
N THR A 2 17.90 -10.08 2.87
CA THR A 2 16.92 -11.19 2.90
C THR A 2 17.37 -12.47 3.64
N GLU A 3 18.63 -12.89 3.53
CA GLU A 3 19.09 -14.18 4.10
C GLU A 3 19.52 -14.14 5.58
N ARG A 4 19.88 -12.95 6.08
CA ARG A 4 20.33 -12.74 7.48
C ARG A 4 19.61 -11.61 8.19
N GLY A 5 18.58 -11.02 7.56
CA GLY A 5 17.81 -9.91 8.12
C GLY A 5 16.39 -10.32 8.50
N ILE A 6 15.61 -9.32 8.90
CA ILE A 6 14.26 -9.52 9.42
C ILE A 6 13.26 -9.31 8.27
N GLY A 7 12.41 -10.29 7.96
CA GLY A 7 11.35 -10.16 6.95
C GLY A 7 11.83 -10.20 5.49
N ASN A 8 11.01 -9.67 4.57
CA ASN A 8 11.31 -9.66 3.13
C ASN A 8 12.21 -8.45 2.78
N GLY A 9 13.42 -8.73 2.29
CA GLY A 9 14.44 -7.70 2.03
C GLY A 9 14.02 -6.64 1.00
N VAL A 10 13.23 -6.99 -0.02
CA VAL A 10 12.75 -6.03 -1.02
C VAL A 10 11.76 -5.06 -0.40
N SER A 11 10.80 -5.56 0.39
CA SER A 11 9.82 -4.74 1.10
C SER A 11 10.49 -3.79 2.09
N LEU A 12 11.58 -4.22 2.73
CA LEU A 12 12.29 -3.42 3.72
C LEU A 12 13.06 -2.26 3.09
N ILE A 13 13.62 -2.44 1.89
CA ILE A 13 14.27 -1.36 1.13
C ILE A 13 13.25 -0.30 0.74
N ILE A 14 12.10 -0.71 0.20
CA ILE A 14 11.03 0.21 -0.21
C ILE A 14 10.48 0.95 1.02
N PHE A 15 10.24 0.23 2.11
CA PHE A 15 9.79 0.80 3.38
C PHE A 15 10.78 1.85 3.90
N ALA A 16 12.07 1.54 3.96
CA ALA A 16 13.10 2.46 4.41
C ALA A 16 13.16 3.72 3.51
N GLY A 17 13.01 3.56 2.19
CA GLY A 17 12.96 4.67 1.25
C GLY A 17 11.78 5.62 1.49
N ILE A 18 10.58 5.08 1.73
CA ILE A 18 9.39 5.90 2.03
C ILE A 18 9.54 6.59 3.39
N VAL A 19 9.99 5.86 4.41
CA VAL A 19 10.14 6.40 5.78
C VAL A 19 11.22 7.48 5.85
N ALA A 20 12.29 7.37 5.07
CA ALA A 20 13.33 8.40 5.00
C ALA A 20 12.81 9.78 4.52
N GLY A 21 11.71 9.80 3.76
CA GLY A 21 11.06 11.04 3.32
C GLY A 21 10.13 11.69 4.35
N LEU A 22 9.65 10.92 5.35
CA LEU A 22 8.70 11.41 6.35
C LEU A 22 9.24 12.56 7.20
N PRO A 23 10.50 12.54 7.71
CA PRO A 23 11.05 13.65 8.49
C PRO A 23 11.03 14.97 7.72
N GLY A 24 11.39 14.93 6.44
CA GLY A 24 11.36 16.11 5.56
C GLY A 24 9.94 16.66 5.41
N ALA A 25 8.97 15.79 5.14
CA ALA A 25 7.55 16.20 5.02
C ALA A 25 7.00 16.85 6.30
N VAL A 26 7.38 16.32 7.48
CA VAL A 26 6.99 16.91 8.76
C VAL A 26 7.61 18.30 8.94
N ILE A 27 8.91 18.45 8.68
CA ILE A 27 9.59 19.76 8.76
C ILE A 27 8.95 20.76 7.82
N HIS A 28 8.71 20.40 6.54
CA HIS A 28 8.04 21.26 5.57
C HIS A 28 6.64 21.69 6.02
N THR A 29 5.88 20.80 6.67
CA THR A 29 4.55 21.13 7.19
C THR A 29 4.63 22.11 8.37
N PHE A 30 5.63 21.96 9.24
CA PHE A 30 5.86 22.89 10.35
C PHE A 30 6.36 24.26 9.88
N ASP A 31 7.24 24.30 8.89
CA ASP A 31 7.71 25.56 8.31
C ASP A 31 6.56 26.27 7.58
N ALA A 32 5.71 25.55 6.85
CA ALA A 32 4.51 26.13 6.23
C ALA A 32 3.49 26.69 7.25
N TYR A 33 3.46 26.15 8.47
CA TYR A 33 2.70 26.72 9.58
C TYR A 33 3.37 27.99 10.14
N ARG A 34 4.70 28.00 10.28
CA ARG A 34 5.47 29.18 10.74
C ARG A 34 5.38 30.35 9.78
N ASP A 35 5.40 30.08 8.48
CA ASP A 35 5.29 31.06 7.41
C ASP A 35 3.86 31.62 7.26
N GLY A 36 2.89 31.11 8.04
CA GLY A 36 1.50 31.54 8.00
C GLY A 36 0.71 31.03 6.78
N ASN A 37 1.30 30.16 5.96
CA ASN A 37 0.65 29.58 4.79
C ASN A 37 -0.42 28.54 5.18
N ILE A 38 -0.26 27.90 6.35
CA ILE A 38 -1.20 26.92 6.90
C ILE A 38 -1.74 27.43 8.23
N GLN A 39 -3.06 27.42 8.38
CA GLN A 39 -3.71 27.79 9.64
C GLN A 39 -3.57 26.66 10.67
N PHE A 40 -3.57 26.99 11.96
CA PHE A 40 -3.51 25.99 13.04
C PHE A 40 -4.60 24.91 12.91
N ILE A 41 -5.80 25.30 12.46
CA ILE A 41 -6.91 24.37 12.23
C ILE A 41 -6.62 23.34 11.13
N GLN A 42 -5.90 23.73 10.07
CA GLN A 42 -5.53 22.83 8.98
C GLN A 42 -4.45 21.85 9.42
N LEU A 43 -3.45 22.31 10.19
CA LEU A 43 -2.41 21.45 10.75
C LEU A 43 -3.01 20.39 11.68
N LEU A 44 -3.94 20.80 12.55
CA LEU A 44 -4.67 19.87 13.42
C LEU A 44 -5.50 18.87 12.61
N LEU A 45 -6.18 19.33 11.55
CA LEU A 45 -6.98 18.47 10.67
C LEU A 45 -6.10 17.42 9.99
N ILE A 46 -4.93 17.79 9.46
CA ILE A 46 -3.99 16.85 8.84
C ILE A 46 -3.58 15.78 9.85
N ALA A 47 -3.19 16.16 11.07
CA ALA A 47 -2.79 15.22 12.11
C ALA A 47 -3.92 14.25 12.47
N ILE A 48 -5.15 14.74 12.61
CA ILE A 48 -6.33 13.92 12.92
C ILE A 48 -6.63 12.96 11.76
N VAL A 49 -6.57 13.41 10.51
CA VAL A 49 -6.84 12.57 9.34
C VAL A 49 -5.82 11.44 9.24
N VAL A 50 -4.53 11.72 9.45
CA VAL A 50 -3.49 10.69 9.46
C VAL A 50 -3.76 9.64 10.54
N LEU A 51 -3.99 10.07 11.78
CA LEU A 51 -4.26 9.15 12.90
C LEU A 51 -5.55 8.35 12.69
N ALA A 52 -6.63 8.99 12.24
CA ALA A 52 -7.90 8.34 11.98
C ALA A 52 -7.78 7.30 10.85
N PHE A 53 -7.06 7.64 9.78
CA PHE A 53 -6.83 6.72 8.66
C PHE A 53 -5.96 5.53 9.09
N THR A 54 -4.87 5.76 9.83
CA THR A 54 -4.06 4.67 10.39
C THR A 54 -4.88 3.77 11.32
N PHE A 55 -5.69 4.36 12.21
CA PHE A 55 -6.57 3.61 13.09
C PHE A 55 -7.57 2.76 12.29
N PHE A 56 -8.19 3.33 11.27
CA PHE A 56 -9.14 2.65 10.40
C PHE A 56 -8.50 1.45 9.69
N VAL A 57 -7.31 1.64 9.09
CA VAL A 57 -6.57 0.56 8.44
C VAL A 57 -6.25 -0.57 9.42
N VAL A 58 -5.73 -0.24 10.61
CA VAL A 58 -5.41 -1.24 11.64
C VAL A 58 -6.66 -1.96 12.15
N PHE A 59 -7.78 -1.25 12.27
CA PHE A 59 -9.06 -1.84 12.66
C PHE A 59 -9.54 -2.87 11.63
N VAL A 60 -9.47 -2.53 10.34
CA VAL A 60 -9.84 -3.43 9.24
C VAL A 60 -8.88 -4.62 9.15
N GLU A 61 -7.56 -4.41 9.27
CA GLU A 61 -6.57 -5.48 9.22
C GLU A 61 -6.67 -6.47 10.40
N ARG A 62 -7.07 -5.98 11.58
CA ARG A 62 -7.33 -6.85 12.75
C ARG A 62 -8.62 -7.65 12.60
N GLY A 63 -9.48 -7.29 11.64
CA GLY A 63 -10.65 -8.06 11.24
C GLY A 63 -10.24 -9.42 10.67
N GLN A 64 -10.49 -10.47 11.43
CA GLN A 64 -10.25 -11.85 11.01
C GLN A 64 -11.57 -12.64 11.05
N ARG A 65 -11.84 -13.37 9.98
CA ARG A 65 -12.94 -14.34 9.93
C ARG A 65 -12.50 -15.61 10.66
N ARG A 66 -13.16 -15.91 11.78
CA ARG A 66 -12.89 -17.12 12.56
C ARG A 66 -13.77 -18.26 12.07
N ILE A 67 -13.16 -19.30 11.50
CA ILE A 67 -13.86 -20.53 11.13
C ILE A 67 -13.50 -21.60 12.16
N THR A 68 -14.49 -22.12 12.89
CA THR A 68 -14.27 -23.16 13.90
C THR A 68 -13.91 -24.49 13.25
N VAL A 69 -12.82 -25.10 13.71
CA VAL A 69 -12.36 -26.41 13.29
C VAL A 69 -12.35 -27.32 14.52
N ASN A 70 -13.05 -28.45 14.41
CA ASN A 70 -13.11 -29.45 15.46
C ASN A 70 -12.06 -30.53 15.16
N TYR A 71 -11.04 -30.63 16.01
CA TYR A 71 -10.04 -31.69 15.90
C TYR A 71 -10.54 -32.92 16.65
N ALA A 72 -10.87 -33.99 15.92
CA ALA A 72 -11.16 -35.29 16.51
C ALA A 72 -9.86 -35.92 17.02
N ARG A 73 -9.49 -35.67 18.27
CA ARG A 73 -8.35 -36.35 18.90
C ARG A 73 -8.83 -37.63 19.56
N ARG A 74 -8.43 -38.79 19.03
CA ARG A 74 -8.59 -40.08 19.74
C ARG A 74 -7.59 -40.12 20.89
N GLN A 75 -8.01 -39.67 22.08
CA GLN A 75 -7.27 -39.96 23.30
C GLN A 75 -7.62 -41.40 23.72
N GLY A 76 -6.62 -42.29 23.72
CA GLY A 76 -6.76 -43.61 24.34
C GLY A 76 -6.82 -43.45 25.86
N GLY A 77 -7.98 -43.74 26.47
CA GLY A 77 -8.16 -43.73 27.93
C GLY A 77 -9.53 -43.22 28.38
N ARG A 78 -10.03 -43.71 29.53
CA ARG A 78 -11.41 -43.55 30.05
C ARG A 78 -11.89 -42.09 30.24
N ASN A 79 -11.00 -41.09 30.26
CA ASN A 79 -11.34 -39.68 30.58
C ASN A 79 -10.86 -38.71 29.51
N ALA A 80 -11.34 -38.90 28.29
CA ALA A 80 -10.74 -38.36 27.08
C ALA A 80 -11.72 -37.56 26.20
N TYR A 81 -12.62 -36.80 26.81
CA TYR A 81 -13.48 -35.85 26.10
C TYR A 81 -12.97 -34.43 26.34
N MET A 82 -11.89 -34.06 25.66
CA MET A 82 -11.54 -32.66 25.48
C MET A 82 -11.87 -32.29 24.03
N ASN A 83 -13.12 -31.89 23.77
CA ASN A 83 -13.51 -31.29 22.50
C ASN A 83 -12.91 -29.88 22.42
N GLN A 84 -11.60 -29.80 22.15
CA GLN A 84 -10.94 -28.51 21.91
C GLN A 84 -11.38 -27.99 20.54
N THR A 85 -12.37 -27.11 20.54
CA THR A 85 -12.71 -26.31 19.36
C THR A 85 -11.55 -25.35 19.09
N SER A 86 -10.85 -25.54 17.98
CA SER A 86 -9.91 -24.55 17.48
C SER A 86 -10.62 -23.66 16.46
N PHE A 87 -10.03 -22.53 16.10
CA PHE A 87 -10.51 -21.74 14.96
C PHE A 87 -9.34 -21.40 14.04
N LEU A 88 -9.56 -21.52 12.74
CA LEU A 88 -8.65 -21.04 11.73
C LEU A 88 -8.98 -19.55 11.46
N PRO A 89 -8.05 -18.62 11.73
CA PRO A 89 -8.26 -17.22 11.43
C PRO A 89 -7.91 -16.92 9.97
N LEU A 90 -8.89 -16.45 9.20
CA LEU A 90 -8.67 -15.91 7.86
C LEU A 90 -8.66 -14.39 7.93
N LYS A 91 -7.51 -13.78 7.61
CA LYS A 91 -7.37 -12.33 7.50
C LYS A 91 -8.06 -11.82 6.24
N LEU A 92 -8.53 -10.57 6.27
CA LEU A 92 -9.17 -9.94 5.12
C LEU A 92 -8.21 -9.75 3.92
N ASN A 93 -6.96 -9.40 4.20
CA ASN A 93 -5.90 -9.26 3.19
C ASN A 93 -4.73 -10.18 3.55
N MET A 94 -4.50 -11.23 2.76
CA MET A 94 -3.33 -12.12 2.92
C MET A 94 -2.13 -11.68 2.08
N ALA A 95 -2.35 -10.92 1.01
CA ALA A 95 -1.31 -10.43 0.09
C ALA A 95 -0.47 -9.27 0.67
N GLY A 96 -0.98 -8.59 1.69
CA GLY A 96 -0.27 -7.51 2.39
C GLY A 96 -0.03 -6.30 1.48
N VAL A 97 1.21 -5.80 1.48
CA VAL A 97 1.62 -4.54 0.79
C VAL A 97 2.05 -4.77 -0.66
N ILE A 98 2.32 -6.03 -1.04
CA ILE A 98 2.90 -6.38 -2.36
C ILE A 98 2.02 -5.91 -3.54
N PRO A 99 0.68 -6.10 -3.54
CA PRO A 99 -0.17 -5.64 -4.64
C PRO A 99 -0.08 -4.15 -4.93
N ALA A 100 -0.05 -3.32 -3.88
CA ALA A 100 0.03 -1.87 -4.02
C ALA A 100 1.38 -1.44 -4.60
N ILE A 101 2.47 -2.11 -4.21
CA ILE A 101 3.81 -1.85 -4.73
C ILE A 101 3.85 -2.16 -6.23
N PHE A 102 3.38 -3.34 -6.65
CA PHE A 102 3.39 -3.72 -8.07
C PHE A 102 2.52 -2.78 -8.93
N ALA A 103 1.34 -2.40 -8.44
CA ALA A 103 0.49 -1.42 -9.10
C ALA A 103 1.22 -0.09 -9.30
N SER A 104 1.90 0.42 -8.26
CA SER A 104 2.66 1.67 -8.33
C SER A 104 3.86 1.60 -9.29
N SER A 105 4.60 0.49 -9.31
CA SER A 105 5.73 0.31 -10.24
C SER A 105 5.27 0.19 -11.69
N LEU A 106 4.13 -0.45 -11.94
CA LEU A 106 3.59 -0.62 -13.28
C LEU A 106 3.09 0.71 -13.85
N LEU A 107 2.48 1.56 -13.03
CA LEU A 107 2.06 2.91 -13.44
C LEU A 107 3.23 3.89 -13.58
N ALA A 108 4.28 3.73 -12.78
CA ALA A 108 5.49 4.54 -12.92
C ALA A 108 6.23 4.26 -14.24
N PHE A 109 6.12 3.05 -14.79
CA PHE A 109 6.86 2.65 -15.99
C PHE A 109 6.54 3.52 -17.23
N PRO A 110 5.28 3.71 -17.66
CA PRO A 110 4.96 4.63 -18.76
C PRO A 110 5.39 6.07 -18.52
N ALA A 111 5.26 6.56 -17.28
CA ALA A 111 5.68 7.91 -16.91
C ALA A 111 7.19 8.11 -17.07
N THR A 112 8.01 7.13 -16.64
CA THR A 112 9.47 7.16 -16.84
C THR A 112 9.86 7.12 -18.31
N LEU A 113 9.20 6.28 -19.12
CA LEU A 113 9.44 6.23 -20.57
C LEU A 113 9.07 7.55 -21.26
N ALA A 114 7.94 8.15 -20.88
CA ALA A 114 7.54 9.44 -21.42
C ALA A 114 8.53 10.54 -21.04
N MET A 115 9.01 10.58 -19.79
CA MET A 115 10.02 11.55 -19.33
C MET A 115 11.31 11.47 -20.15
N TRP A 116 11.81 10.26 -20.41
CA TRP A 116 13.01 10.05 -21.24
C TRP A 116 12.76 10.40 -22.71
N SER A 117 11.57 10.09 -23.23
CA SER A 117 11.21 10.41 -24.62
C SER A 117 10.99 11.92 -24.85
N GLY A 118 10.46 12.64 -23.85
CA GLY A 118 10.25 14.08 -23.88
C GLY A 118 11.56 14.88 -23.82
N GLN A 119 12.60 14.34 -23.19
CA GLN A 119 13.95 14.92 -23.24
C GLN A 119 14.67 14.65 -24.57
N ALA A 120 14.27 13.63 -25.33
CA ALA A 120 14.94 13.21 -26.57
C ALA A 120 14.23 13.61 -27.87
N ALA A 121 12.92 13.91 -27.88
CA ALA A 121 12.19 14.01 -29.14
C ALA A 121 11.09 15.08 -29.15
N ASN A 122 11.48 16.29 -29.53
CA ASN A 122 10.54 17.33 -29.98
C ASN A 122 9.96 17.06 -31.40
N GLN A 123 10.09 15.85 -31.97
CA GLN A 123 9.92 15.60 -33.42
C GLN A 123 9.24 14.27 -33.83
N SER A 124 8.72 13.43 -32.92
CA SER A 124 8.03 12.19 -33.32
C SER A 124 6.59 12.09 -32.79
N SER A 125 5.65 11.71 -33.68
CA SER A 125 4.23 11.49 -33.35
C SER A 125 4.05 10.45 -32.23
N PHE A 126 4.99 9.51 -32.11
CA PHE A 126 5.03 8.52 -31.05
C PHE A 126 5.34 9.15 -29.67
N GLY A 127 6.31 10.07 -29.60
CA GLY A 127 6.63 10.79 -28.36
C GLY A 127 5.45 11.60 -27.83
N GLN A 128 4.66 12.23 -28.71
CA GLN A 128 3.46 12.98 -28.32
C GLN A 128 2.34 12.08 -27.77
N VAL A 129 2.18 10.87 -28.31
CA VAL A 129 1.22 9.90 -27.78
C VAL A 129 1.67 9.39 -26.42
N LEU A 130 2.97 9.09 -26.24
CA LEU A 130 3.51 8.71 -24.93
C LEU A 130 3.34 9.82 -23.89
N GLN A 131 3.57 11.08 -24.26
CA GLN A 131 3.38 12.22 -23.36
C GLN A 131 1.91 12.35 -22.94
N LYS A 132 0.96 12.20 -23.88
CA LYS A 132 -0.48 12.24 -23.59
C LYS A 132 -0.90 11.10 -22.67
N VAL A 133 -0.38 9.89 -22.91
CA VAL A 133 -0.65 8.72 -22.07
C VAL A 133 -0.06 8.91 -20.67
N ALA A 134 1.18 9.41 -20.56
CA ALA A 134 1.80 9.65 -19.26
C ALA A 134 1.11 10.77 -18.47
N ASN A 135 0.63 11.82 -19.14
CA ASN A 135 -0.19 12.86 -18.50
C ASN A 135 -1.53 12.27 -18.04
N ALA A 136 -2.16 11.43 -18.87
CA ALA A 136 -3.41 10.75 -18.54
C ALA A 136 -3.29 9.78 -17.35
N LEU A 137 -2.10 9.18 -17.21
CA LEU A 137 -1.70 8.33 -16.08
C LEU A 137 -0.98 9.13 -14.98
N GLY A 138 -1.06 10.46 -15.01
CA GLY A 138 -0.45 11.33 -14.02
C GLY A 138 -1.23 11.36 -12.70
N PRO A 139 -0.55 11.63 -11.57
CA PRO A 139 -1.23 11.85 -10.29
C PRO A 139 -2.21 13.03 -10.39
N GLY A 140 -3.48 12.80 -10.07
CA GLY A 140 -4.54 13.83 -10.08
C GLY A 140 -5.57 13.64 -11.18
N GLU A 141 -5.32 12.80 -12.18
CA GLU A 141 -6.32 12.48 -13.19
C GLU A 141 -7.26 11.35 -12.77
N PRO A 142 -8.56 11.40 -13.11
CA PRO A 142 -9.52 10.34 -12.80
C PRO A 142 -9.13 8.98 -13.42
N LEU A 143 -8.53 9.00 -14.62
CA LEU A 143 -8.10 7.79 -15.31
C LEU A 143 -7.02 7.05 -14.52
N HIS A 144 -6.03 7.79 -13.99
CA HIS A 144 -5.01 7.23 -13.11
C HIS A 144 -5.64 6.54 -11.89
N MET A 145 -6.61 7.18 -11.22
CA MET A 145 -7.26 6.60 -10.04
C MET A 145 -8.01 5.29 -10.36
N ILE A 146 -8.74 5.26 -11.47
CA ILE A 146 -9.50 4.07 -11.89
C ILE A 146 -8.54 2.92 -12.24
N VAL A 147 -7.52 3.19 -13.05
CA VAL A 147 -6.53 2.18 -13.45
C VAL A 147 -5.76 1.69 -12.22
N PHE A 148 -5.37 2.58 -11.31
CA PHE A 148 -4.68 2.21 -10.08
C PHE A 148 -5.55 1.33 -9.17
N ALA A 149 -6.82 1.68 -8.98
CA ALA A 149 -7.76 0.87 -8.20
C ALA A 149 -8.00 -0.51 -8.83
N ALA A 150 -8.13 -0.57 -10.17
CA ALA A 150 -8.28 -1.82 -10.90
C ALA A 150 -7.02 -2.71 -10.76
N LEU A 151 -5.82 -2.14 -10.90
CA LEU A 151 -4.56 -2.85 -10.73
C LEU A 151 -4.37 -3.35 -9.30
N ILE A 152 -4.65 -2.53 -8.29
CA ILE A 152 -4.58 -2.96 -6.89
C ILE A 152 -5.54 -4.13 -6.65
N THR A 153 -6.79 -4.02 -7.10
CA THR A 153 -7.80 -5.09 -6.91
C THR A 153 -7.39 -6.37 -7.63
N GLY A 154 -6.90 -6.24 -8.87
CA GLY A 154 -6.41 -7.37 -9.66
C GLY A 154 -5.22 -8.06 -9.01
N PHE A 155 -4.16 -7.31 -8.65
CA PHE A 155 -3.01 -7.88 -7.97
C PHE A 155 -3.35 -8.42 -6.59
N ALA A 156 -4.24 -7.77 -5.84
CA ALA A 156 -4.70 -8.30 -4.57
C ALA A 156 -5.31 -9.69 -4.77
N PHE A 157 -6.24 -9.84 -5.73
CA PHE A 157 -6.84 -11.13 -6.04
C PHE A 157 -5.81 -12.20 -6.48
N PHE A 158 -4.84 -11.84 -7.33
CA PHE A 158 -3.83 -12.80 -7.81
C PHE A 158 -2.82 -13.22 -6.74
N TYR A 159 -2.58 -12.39 -5.72
CA TYR A 159 -1.63 -12.68 -4.63
C TYR A 159 -2.28 -13.23 -3.35
N THR A 160 -3.62 -13.31 -3.28
CA THR A 160 -4.36 -13.89 -2.14
C THR A 160 -4.74 -15.33 -2.43
#